data_AF-A0A1J5W8D9-F1
#
_entry.id   AF-A0A1J5W8D9-F1
#
_cell.length_a   1.000
_cell.length_b   1.000
_cell.length_c   1.000
_cell.angle_alpha   90.00
_cell.angle_beta   90.00
_cell.angle_gamma   90.00
#
_symmetry.space_group_name_H-M   'P 1'
#
loop_
_entity.id
_entity.type
_entity.pdbx_description
1 polymer ?
#
loop_
_entity_poly.entity_id
_entity_poly.type
_entity_poly.pdbx_seq_one_letter_code
_entity_poly.pdbx_strand_id
1 'polypeptide(L)'
;MSCPKRVKEHNVATFSKVWRRRVGTPAVLAMALVVATACGSKEEPSEEPTTTVAPATSSESTQSPSPSESETTKATETTEGTSTSTTSTAKKDDNGVAEVAKQFSTLAPPEFFEKLDSCTPTGLPDAFDCSSSEMGQFQFMESESVATTSTQVLTELRSSEVVEDTGRFVVGWSTVGSSAVVTVIDNDKGQIMKQLLTMDREGPREHIYKLGLAKRPEGATAPAEATTSTESDS
;
A
#
# COMPACT_ATOMS: atom_id res chain seq x y z
N MET A 1 44.43 -51.40 -0.90
CA MET A 1 45.18 -50.18 -1.29
C MET A 1 44.97 -49.91 -2.78
N SER A 2 45.08 -48.71 -3.35
CA SER A 2 44.84 -47.35 -2.84
C SER A 2 44.85 -46.40 -4.05
N CYS A 3 43.75 -45.68 -4.32
CA CYS A 3 43.70 -44.66 -5.39
C CYS A 3 43.67 -43.25 -4.80
N PRO A 4 44.83 -42.57 -4.64
CA PRO A 4 44.87 -41.19 -4.18
C PRO A 4 44.49 -40.21 -5.30
N LYS A 5 43.31 -39.61 -5.14
CA LYS A 5 42.94 -38.23 -5.54
C LYS A 5 43.79 -37.55 -6.63
N ARG A 6 43.21 -37.37 -7.83
CA ARG A 6 43.59 -36.25 -8.70
C ARG A 6 43.13 -34.96 -8.02
N VAL A 7 44.06 -34.21 -7.44
CA VAL A 7 43.82 -32.84 -6.95
C VAL A 7 43.43 -31.97 -8.16
N LYS A 8 42.35 -31.20 -8.04
CA LYS A 8 42.00 -30.14 -9.00
C LYS A 8 42.28 -28.81 -8.30
N GLU A 9 43.12 -27.99 -8.91
CA GLU A 9 43.69 -26.81 -8.26
C GLU A 9 42.63 -25.74 -7.99
N HIS A 10 42.70 -25.13 -6.81
CA HIS A 10 41.88 -23.97 -6.46
C HIS A 10 42.46 -22.74 -7.15
N ASN A 11 41.79 -22.26 -8.19
CA ASN A 11 42.21 -21.06 -8.90
C ASN A 11 41.80 -19.82 -8.07
N VAL A 12 42.72 -19.34 -7.22
CA VAL A 12 42.49 -18.18 -6.33
C VAL A 12 42.55 -16.89 -7.15
N ALA A 13 41.41 -16.52 -7.74
CA ALA A 13 41.24 -15.31 -8.53
C ALA A 13 41.26 -14.04 -7.66
N THR A 14 42.46 -13.65 -7.21
CA THR A 14 42.70 -12.40 -6.47
C THR A 14 42.49 -11.18 -7.37
N PHE A 15 41.27 -10.63 -7.42
CA PHE A 15 41.02 -9.36 -8.12
C PHE A 15 41.16 -8.15 -7.18
N SER A 16 42.12 -7.30 -7.53
CA SER A 16 42.58 -6.20 -6.68
C SER A 16 41.77 -4.91 -6.87
N LYS A 17 41.73 -4.12 -5.79
CA LYS A 17 41.12 -2.78 -5.67
C LYS A 17 41.30 -1.88 -6.91
N VAL A 18 40.20 -1.32 -7.41
CA VAL A 18 40.18 0.04 -7.99
C VAL A 18 38.98 0.83 -7.43
N TRP A 19 39.13 1.35 -6.22
CA TRP A 19 38.11 2.21 -5.58
C TRP A 19 38.30 3.67 -6.03
N ARG A 20 37.88 4.00 -7.25
CA ARG A 20 38.09 5.34 -7.83
C ARG A 20 37.02 6.34 -7.36
N ARG A 21 37.33 7.05 -6.28
CA ARG A 21 36.59 8.25 -5.84
C ARG A 21 36.44 9.26 -7.01
N ARG A 22 35.27 9.88 -7.15
CA ARG A 22 35.13 11.21 -7.76
C ARG A 22 34.84 12.22 -6.65
N VAL A 23 35.35 13.44 -6.81
CA VAL A 23 35.25 14.56 -5.87
C VAL A 23 34.99 15.82 -6.70
N GLY A 24 34.18 16.73 -6.17
CA GLY A 24 33.82 18.00 -6.81
C GLY A 24 32.48 17.93 -7.57
N THR A 25 31.65 18.98 -7.56
CA THR A 25 31.79 20.29 -6.89
C THR A 25 30.39 20.89 -6.64
N PRO A 26 30.11 21.51 -5.48
CA PRO A 26 28.85 22.22 -5.28
C PRO A 26 28.82 23.54 -6.06
N ALA A 27 27.75 23.80 -6.80
CA ALA A 27 27.49 25.08 -7.47
C ALA A 27 26.41 25.84 -6.69
N VAL A 28 26.83 26.76 -5.81
CA VAL A 28 25.91 27.70 -5.16
C VAL A 28 25.56 28.79 -6.16
N LEU A 29 24.27 28.94 -6.48
CA LEU A 29 23.77 30.00 -7.35
C LEU A 29 22.74 30.84 -6.59
N ALA A 30 23.22 31.86 -5.89
CA ALA A 30 22.38 32.86 -5.26
C ALA A 30 21.97 33.93 -6.28
N MET A 31 20.69 34.27 -6.32
CA MET A 31 20.12 35.44 -7.00
C MET A 31 19.07 36.05 -6.09
N ALA A 32 19.06 37.38 -5.96
CA ALA A 32 18.18 38.11 -5.04
C ALA A 32 17.94 39.54 -5.56
N LEU A 33 16.77 40.12 -5.18
CA LEU A 33 16.37 41.52 -5.43
C LEU A 33 16.12 41.84 -6.93
N VAL A 34 15.25 42.76 -7.38
CA VAL A 34 14.17 43.62 -6.81
C VAL A 34 13.02 43.64 -7.87
N VAL A 35 11.84 44.27 -7.74
CA VAL A 35 11.33 45.41 -6.95
C VAL A 35 9.83 45.18 -6.58
N ALA A 36 9.15 46.16 -5.96
CA ALA A 36 7.69 46.20 -5.86
C ALA A 36 7.12 47.53 -6.37
N THR A 37 6.14 47.46 -7.28
CA THR A 37 5.31 48.56 -7.82
C THR A 37 3.95 47.96 -8.21
N ALA A 38 2.75 48.33 -7.72
CA ALA A 38 2.23 49.55 -7.07
C ALA A 38 2.03 50.75 -8.03
N CYS A 39 0.75 51.03 -8.38
CA CYS A 39 0.18 52.15 -9.17
C CYS A 39 0.92 52.55 -10.47
N GLY A 40 0.30 52.50 -11.65
CA GLY A 40 -0.87 53.30 -12.07
C GLY A 40 -0.47 54.03 -13.37
N SER A 41 -1.35 54.55 -14.24
CA SER A 41 -2.82 54.66 -14.27
C SER A 41 -3.29 54.29 -15.69
N LYS A 42 -4.57 54.11 -16.01
CA LYS A 42 -5.63 55.13 -16.25
C LYS A 42 -6.75 54.32 -16.95
N GLU A 43 -8.05 54.40 -16.63
CA GLU A 43 -8.90 55.56 -16.39
C GLU A 43 -10.13 55.17 -15.51
N GLU A 44 -10.82 56.15 -14.91
CA GLU A 44 -12.02 56.03 -14.05
C GLU A 44 -13.05 57.12 -14.49
N PRO A 45 -14.32 57.13 -14.01
CA PRO A 45 -15.14 56.12 -13.29
C PRO A 45 -16.53 55.89 -13.95
N SER A 46 -17.43 55.06 -13.36
CA SER A 46 -18.88 55.36 -13.20
C SER A 46 -19.68 54.28 -12.44
N GLU A 47 -20.17 54.66 -11.24
CA GLU A 47 -21.46 54.38 -10.57
C GLU A 47 -22.18 52.99 -10.52
N GLU A 48 -22.57 52.66 -9.26
CA GLU A 48 -23.70 51.84 -8.72
C GLU A 48 -23.92 50.33 -9.02
N PRO A 49 -24.25 49.51 -7.98
CA PRO A 49 -24.70 48.12 -8.12
C PRO A 49 -26.23 47.98 -8.15
N THR A 50 -26.78 47.23 -9.12
CA THR A 50 -28.23 46.91 -9.18
C THR A 50 -28.52 45.41 -9.26
N THR A 51 -29.01 44.87 -8.13
CA THR A 51 -30.17 43.96 -7.98
C THR A 51 -30.53 42.98 -9.13
N THR A 52 -30.28 41.69 -8.87
CA THR A 52 -31.14 40.51 -9.19
C THR A 52 -31.48 40.15 -10.65
N VAL A 53 -31.18 38.89 -11.03
CA VAL A 53 -32.15 37.85 -11.50
C VAL A 53 -31.38 36.54 -11.81
N ALA A 54 -32.01 35.40 -11.54
CA ALA A 54 -31.64 34.07 -12.03
C ALA A 54 -32.95 33.30 -12.37
N PRO A 55 -32.94 32.16 -13.09
CA PRO A 55 -31.80 31.46 -13.71
C PRO A 55 -31.96 31.28 -15.24
N ALA A 56 -31.00 30.60 -15.89
CA ALA A 56 -31.19 30.03 -17.22
C ALA A 56 -30.45 28.69 -17.36
N THR A 57 -31.19 27.63 -17.68
CA THR A 57 -30.65 26.29 -17.98
C THR A 57 -30.19 26.24 -19.44
N SER A 58 -29.05 25.60 -19.71
CA SER A 58 -28.82 24.99 -21.03
C SER A 58 -27.89 23.79 -20.92
N SER A 59 -28.14 22.77 -21.75
CA SER A 59 -27.36 21.54 -21.82
C SER A 59 -26.58 21.52 -23.13
N GLU A 60 -25.33 21.04 -23.13
CA GLU A 60 -24.66 20.65 -24.37
C GLU A 60 -23.86 19.37 -24.17
N SER A 61 -23.99 18.44 -25.13
CA SER A 61 -23.39 17.11 -25.11
C SER A 61 -22.46 16.96 -26.31
N THR A 62 -21.17 16.71 -26.07
CA THR A 62 -20.20 16.54 -27.16
C THR A 62 -19.23 15.39 -26.85
N GLN A 63 -19.47 14.23 -27.46
CA GLN A 63 -18.51 13.11 -27.50
C GLN A 63 -18.48 12.45 -28.89
N SER A 64 -17.31 12.51 -29.52
CA SER A 64 -16.86 11.72 -30.68
C SER A 64 -15.38 12.07 -30.93
N PRO A 65 -14.54 11.24 -31.58
CA PRO A 65 -14.86 9.97 -32.22
C PRO A 65 -14.03 8.77 -31.72
N SER A 66 -14.43 7.58 -32.18
CA SER A 66 -13.60 6.36 -32.20
C SER A 66 -12.50 6.45 -33.26
N PRO A 67 -11.41 5.70 -33.09
CA PRO A 67 -10.83 4.94 -34.20
C PRO A 67 -11.08 3.43 -34.02
N SER A 68 -11.19 2.73 -35.14
CA SER A 68 -11.24 1.27 -35.22
C SER A 68 -10.41 0.87 -36.44
N GLU A 69 -9.34 0.10 -36.22
CA GLU A 69 -8.54 -0.53 -37.26
C GLU A 69 -8.29 -1.99 -36.90
N SER A 70 -7.89 -2.80 -37.88
CA SER A 70 -8.22 -4.22 -37.94
C SER A 70 -7.04 -5.09 -38.42
N GLU A 71 -7.21 -6.40 -38.26
CA GLU A 71 -6.33 -7.48 -38.78
C GLU A 71 -4.96 -7.60 -38.05
N THR A 72 -4.18 -8.69 -38.17
CA THR A 72 -4.27 -9.87 -39.04
C THR A 72 -3.69 -11.14 -38.35
N THR A 73 -3.97 -12.32 -38.93
CA THR A 73 -3.18 -13.58 -38.87
C THR A 73 -3.21 -14.51 -37.64
N LYS A 74 -2.89 -15.77 -37.92
CA LYS A 74 -2.86 -16.99 -37.08
C LYS A 74 -1.69 -17.86 -37.57
N ALA A 75 -1.20 -18.80 -36.73
CA ALA A 75 -0.08 -19.75 -36.96
C ALA A 75 1.31 -19.15 -36.59
N THR A 76 2.32 -19.90 -36.11
CA THR A 76 2.39 -21.31 -35.68
C THR A 76 3.68 -21.59 -34.86
N GLU A 77 3.66 -22.65 -34.01
CA GLU A 77 4.78 -23.40 -33.38
C GLU A 77 5.96 -22.71 -32.64
N THR A 78 6.06 -23.06 -31.35
CA THR A 78 7.20 -23.78 -30.73
C THR A 78 8.66 -23.38 -31.05
N THR A 79 9.35 -22.81 -30.05
CA THR A 79 10.61 -23.42 -29.53
C THR A 79 10.88 -23.00 -28.07
N GLU A 80 11.84 -23.67 -27.43
CA GLU A 80 12.12 -23.62 -25.99
C GLU A 80 12.86 -22.33 -25.55
N GLY A 81 12.40 -21.71 -24.46
CA GLY A 81 13.15 -20.69 -23.71
C GLY A 81 13.33 -21.16 -22.26
N THR A 82 14.48 -21.74 -21.93
CA THR A 82 14.67 -22.36 -20.62
C THR A 82 14.94 -21.31 -19.53
N SER A 83 13.89 -20.97 -18.77
CA SER A 83 14.01 -20.22 -17.53
C SER A 83 14.20 -21.20 -16.38
N THR A 84 15.43 -21.28 -15.86
CA THR A 84 15.78 -22.13 -14.71
C THR A 84 15.22 -21.55 -13.40
N SER A 85 13.89 -21.65 -13.23
CA SER A 85 13.24 -21.40 -11.94
C SER A 85 13.75 -22.42 -10.92
N THR A 86 14.62 -21.96 -10.00
CA THR A 86 15.25 -22.82 -8.99
C THR A 86 14.19 -23.49 -8.12
N THR A 87 14.18 -24.82 -8.12
CA THR A 87 13.12 -25.62 -7.49
C THR A 87 13.18 -25.55 -5.96
N SER A 88 12.51 -24.55 -5.38
CA SER A 88 12.16 -24.52 -3.96
C SER A 88 11.17 -25.64 -3.66
N THR A 89 11.63 -26.77 -3.12
CA THR A 89 10.77 -27.90 -2.76
C THR A 89 9.98 -27.63 -1.48
N ALA A 90 8.87 -26.90 -1.60
CA ALA A 90 7.82 -26.86 -0.59
C ALA A 90 6.79 -27.98 -0.85
N LYS A 91 6.26 -28.58 0.21
CA LYS A 91 5.16 -29.56 0.13
C LYS A 91 3.95 -28.99 0.85
N LYS A 92 2.84 -28.87 0.11
CA LYS A 92 1.49 -28.70 0.65
C LYS A 92 1.25 -27.43 1.47
N ASP A 93 1.57 -26.29 0.85
CA ASP A 93 1.03 -24.98 1.20
C ASP A 93 0.25 -24.45 -0.02
N ASP A 94 -0.72 -25.25 -0.47
CA ASP A 94 -1.31 -25.20 -1.82
C ASP A 94 -2.03 -23.86 -2.15
N ASN A 95 -2.26 -23.02 -1.13
CA ASN A 95 -2.91 -21.71 -1.21
C ASN A 95 -1.96 -20.53 -0.83
N GLY A 96 -0.65 -20.74 -0.70
CA GLY A 96 0.35 -19.67 -0.44
C GLY A 96 0.37 -19.05 0.96
N VAL A 97 -0.63 -19.31 1.81
CA VAL A 97 -0.81 -18.66 3.12
C VAL A 97 0.40 -18.80 4.05
N ALA A 98 1.05 -19.97 4.12
CA ALA A 98 2.19 -20.18 5.01
C ALA A 98 3.47 -19.42 4.59
N GLU A 99 3.60 -19.07 3.30
CA GLU A 99 4.70 -18.22 2.81
C GLU A 99 4.54 -16.79 3.34
N VAL A 100 3.34 -16.23 3.18
CA VAL A 100 2.97 -14.91 3.72
C VAL A 100 3.05 -14.89 5.25
N ALA A 101 2.47 -15.88 5.93
CA ALA A 101 2.49 -15.99 7.40
C ALA A 101 3.92 -16.04 7.96
N LYS A 102 4.86 -16.68 7.24
CA LYS A 102 6.27 -16.72 7.60
C LYS A 102 6.95 -15.37 7.38
N GLN A 103 6.80 -14.76 6.20
CA GLN A 103 7.45 -13.49 5.85
C GLN A 103 6.95 -12.33 6.72
N PHE A 104 5.63 -12.18 6.82
CA PHE A 104 4.93 -11.07 7.45
C PHE A 104 4.52 -11.31 8.91
N SER A 105 5.14 -12.32 9.54
CA SER A 105 4.94 -12.78 10.93
C SER A 105 5.05 -11.73 12.05
N THR A 106 5.43 -10.48 11.77
CA THR A 106 5.45 -9.38 12.74
C THR A 106 4.31 -8.36 12.57
N LEU A 107 3.49 -8.48 11.52
CA LEU A 107 2.36 -7.57 11.26
C LEU A 107 1.03 -8.02 11.88
N ALA A 108 0.91 -9.31 12.21
CA ALA A 108 -0.31 -9.90 12.75
C ALA A 108 0.03 -11.12 13.62
N PRO A 109 -0.83 -11.51 14.58
CA PRO A 109 -0.61 -12.69 15.40
C PRO A 109 -0.83 -14.00 14.59
N PRO A 110 -0.32 -15.17 15.05
CA PRO A 110 -0.50 -16.44 14.33
C PRO A 110 -1.97 -16.77 14.02
N GLU A 111 -2.88 -16.56 14.98
CA GLU A 111 -4.31 -16.80 14.84
C GLU A 111 -5.01 -15.90 13.79
N PHE A 112 -4.36 -14.85 13.31
CA PHE A 112 -4.83 -14.08 12.15
C PHE A 112 -4.54 -14.84 10.84
N PHE A 113 -3.33 -15.36 10.67
CA PHE A 113 -2.93 -16.05 9.44
C PHE A 113 -3.67 -17.38 9.26
N GLU A 114 -4.05 -18.05 10.35
CA GLU A 114 -4.89 -19.26 10.34
C GLU A 114 -6.31 -19.02 9.76
N LYS A 115 -6.75 -17.77 9.63
CA LYS A 115 -8.04 -17.36 9.06
C LYS A 115 -7.98 -16.91 7.60
N LEU A 116 -6.82 -16.97 6.95
CA LEU A 116 -6.68 -16.67 5.52
C LEU A 116 -6.96 -17.94 4.69
N ASP A 117 -7.86 -17.82 3.71
CA ASP A 117 -8.23 -18.92 2.81
C ASP A 117 -7.17 -19.12 1.72
N SER A 118 -6.65 -18.02 1.16
CA SER A 118 -5.58 -18.05 0.15
C SER A 118 -4.78 -16.75 0.07
N CYS A 119 -3.55 -16.82 -0.44
CA CYS A 119 -2.66 -15.72 -0.73
C CYS A 119 -1.98 -15.92 -2.09
N THR A 120 -1.91 -14.88 -2.91
CA THR A 120 -1.30 -14.89 -4.25
C THR A 120 -0.40 -13.67 -4.48
N PRO A 121 0.79 -13.82 -5.08
CA PRO A 121 1.67 -12.69 -5.36
C PRO A 121 1.07 -11.74 -6.42
N THR A 122 1.20 -10.44 -6.19
CA THR A 122 0.51 -9.37 -6.96
C THR A 122 1.19 -8.98 -8.27
N GLY A 123 2.31 -9.62 -8.61
CA GLY A 123 3.19 -9.21 -9.72
C GLY A 123 4.17 -8.08 -9.36
N LEU A 124 3.97 -7.40 -8.23
CA LEU A 124 5.02 -6.63 -7.57
C LEU A 124 5.95 -7.58 -6.78
N PRO A 125 7.24 -7.24 -6.59
CA PRO A 125 8.13 -8.01 -5.74
C PRO A 125 7.65 -7.97 -4.28
N ASP A 126 7.80 -9.09 -3.58
CA ASP A 126 7.57 -9.23 -2.13
C ASP A 126 6.19 -8.69 -1.66
N ALA A 127 5.16 -8.84 -2.50
CA ALA A 127 3.82 -8.33 -2.26
C ALA A 127 2.72 -9.31 -2.68
N PHE A 128 1.77 -9.56 -1.78
CA PHE A 128 0.75 -10.61 -1.89
C PHE A 128 -0.66 -10.08 -1.57
N ASP A 129 -1.62 -10.42 -2.42
CA ASP A 129 -3.04 -10.27 -2.11
C ASP A 129 -3.54 -11.57 -1.44
N CYS A 130 -4.06 -11.44 -0.23
CA CYS A 130 -4.67 -12.52 0.54
C CYS A 130 -6.19 -12.31 0.67
N SER A 131 -6.92 -13.41 0.81
CA SER A 131 -8.37 -13.43 0.96
C SER A 131 -8.81 -14.31 2.13
N SER A 132 -9.88 -13.88 2.79
CA SER A 132 -10.57 -14.59 3.86
C SER A 132 -12.06 -14.38 3.73
N SER A 133 -12.83 -15.46 3.79
CA SER A 133 -14.28 -15.48 3.81
C SER A 133 -14.89 -14.91 5.10
N GLU A 134 -14.14 -14.90 6.21
CA GLU A 134 -14.51 -14.22 7.46
C GLU A 134 -14.07 -12.75 7.47
N MET A 135 -12.83 -12.46 7.02
CA MET A 135 -12.14 -11.19 7.31
C MET A 135 -11.97 -10.26 6.08
N GLY A 136 -12.32 -10.70 4.88
CA GLY A 136 -12.17 -9.91 3.64
C GLY A 136 -10.79 -10.04 2.98
N GLN A 137 -10.34 -9.00 2.28
CA GLN A 137 -9.09 -9.00 1.52
C GLN A 137 -8.00 -8.15 2.18
N PHE A 138 -6.78 -8.68 2.19
CA PHE A 138 -5.59 -8.07 2.80
C PHE A 138 -4.45 -8.02 1.77
N GLN A 139 -3.74 -6.90 1.72
CA GLN A 139 -2.57 -6.72 0.87
C GLN A 139 -1.32 -6.65 1.75
N PHE A 140 -0.40 -7.58 1.56
CA PHE A 140 0.91 -7.62 2.21
C PHE A 140 1.98 -7.09 1.27
N MET A 141 2.96 -6.35 1.77
CA MET A 141 4.11 -5.87 0.97
C MET A 141 5.32 -5.57 1.84
N GLU A 142 6.51 -5.94 1.37
CA GLU A 142 7.80 -5.57 1.96
C GLU A 142 8.45 -4.44 1.13
N SER A 143 8.39 -3.20 1.64
CA SER A 143 8.96 -2.03 0.97
C SER A 143 9.17 -0.86 1.94
N GLU A 144 10.44 -0.61 2.32
CA GLU A 144 10.87 0.48 3.22
C GLU A 144 10.30 1.86 2.83
N SER A 145 10.28 2.17 1.52
CA SER A 145 9.78 3.45 1.02
C SER A 145 8.26 3.58 1.18
N VAL A 146 7.50 2.51 0.92
CA VAL A 146 6.05 2.53 1.11
C VAL A 146 5.68 2.45 2.58
N ALA A 147 6.48 1.79 3.43
CA ALA A 147 6.29 1.75 4.87
C ALA A 147 6.49 3.14 5.48
N THR A 148 7.61 3.80 5.18
CA THR A 148 7.90 5.19 5.58
C THR A 148 6.79 6.15 5.14
N THR A 149 6.35 6.06 3.88
CA THR A 149 5.27 6.90 3.34
C THR A 149 3.92 6.59 4.00
N SER A 150 3.64 5.32 4.29
CA SER A 150 2.39 4.91 4.96
C SER A 150 2.37 5.35 6.43
N THR A 151 3.51 5.34 7.11
CA THR A 151 3.66 5.88 8.47
C THR A 151 3.33 7.37 8.50
N GLN A 152 3.91 8.17 7.59
CA GLN A 152 3.57 9.60 7.45
C GLN A 152 2.07 9.82 7.16
N VAL A 153 1.48 9.01 6.26
CA VAL A 153 0.04 9.05 5.94
C VAL A 153 -0.84 8.74 7.16
N LEU A 154 -0.42 7.85 8.06
CA LEU A 154 -1.16 7.54 9.29
C LEU A 154 -0.98 8.60 10.39
N THR A 155 0.21 9.20 10.53
CA THR A 155 0.52 10.08 11.67
C THR A 155 0.33 11.58 11.38
N GLU A 156 0.40 12.03 10.12
CA GLU A 156 0.34 13.46 9.77
C GLU A 156 -1.02 13.90 9.18
N LEU A 157 -1.82 12.99 8.62
CA LEU A 157 -3.09 13.35 7.98
C LEU A 157 -4.26 13.41 8.98
N ARG A 158 -5.06 14.49 8.90
CA ARG A 158 -6.31 14.65 9.69
C ARG A 158 -7.43 13.66 9.32
N SER A 159 -7.27 12.91 8.23
CA SER A 159 -8.14 11.81 7.82
C SER A 159 -7.71 10.46 8.39
N SER A 160 -6.65 10.43 9.21
CA SER A 160 -6.07 9.22 9.78
C SER A 160 -6.21 9.19 11.30
N GLU A 161 -6.37 7.99 11.84
CA GLU A 161 -6.44 7.70 13.27
C GLU A 161 -5.47 6.57 13.60
N VAL A 162 -4.66 6.77 14.64
CA VAL A 162 -3.70 5.79 15.15
C VAL A 162 -4.32 5.04 16.34
N VAL A 163 -4.04 3.75 16.44
CA VAL A 163 -4.47 2.87 17.54
C VAL A 163 -3.27 2.44 18.40
N GLU A 164 -2.16 2.07 17.77
CA GLU A 164 -0.90 1.73 18.46
C GLU A 164 0.26 2.33 17.66
N ASP A 165 1.15 3.08 18.33
CA ASP A 165 2.41 3.59 17.76
C ASP A 165 3.53 3.35 18.79
N THR A 166 4.59 2.70 18.33
CA THR A 166 5.79 2.36 19.10
C THR A 166 7.08 2.81 18.38
N GLY A 167 6.96 3.63 17.34
CA GLY A 167 8.03 3.95 16.39
C GLY A 167 8.33 2.79 15.42
N ARG A 168 8.52 1.57 15.93
CA ARG A 168 8.65 0.35 15.12
C ARG A 168 7.32 -0.03 14.49
N PHE A 169 6.34 -0.35 15.33
CA PHE A 169 5.00 -0.74 14.89
C PHE A 169 4.07 0.46 14.91
N VAL A 170 3.35 0.65 13.80
CA VAL A 170 2.29 1.65 13.67
C VAL A 170 1.05 0.96 13.14
N VAL A 171 -0.06 1.08 13.88
CA VAL A 171 -1.35 0.47 13.57
C VAL A 171 -2.41 1.57 13.58
N GLY A 172 -3.19 1.66 12.51
CA GLY A 172 -4.24 2.67 12.40
C GLY A 172 -5.08 2.49 11.13
N TRP A 173 -5.81 3.54 10.76
CA TRP A 173 -6.48 3.61 9.47
C TRP A 173 -6.47 5.05 8.94
N SER A 174 -6.64 5.17 7.62
CA SER A 174 -7.00 6.44 6.97
C SER A 174 -8.37 6.33 6.31
N THR A 175 -9.12 7.44 6.22
CA THR A 175 -10.45 7.47 5.61
C THR A 175 -10.40 7.92 4.15
N VAL A 176 -11.12 7.20 3.30
CA VAL A 176 -11.23 7.48 1.86
C VAL A 176 -12.69 7.33 1.45
N GLY A 177 -13.40 8.45 1.29
CA GLY A 177 -14.84 8.46 1.06
C GLY A 177 -15.61 7.87 2.24
N SER A 178 -16.35 6.78 2.00
CA SER A 178 -17.10 6.01 3.01
C SER A 178 -16.35 4.76 3.52
N SER A 179 -15.06 4.63 3.22
CA SER A 179 -14.24 3.46 3.53
C SER A 179 -13.03 3.82 4.39
N ALA A 180 -12.53 2.84 5.14
CA ALA A 180 -11.25 2.90 5.84
C ALA A 180 -10.19 2.07 5.11
N VAL A 181 -8.96 2.56 5.05
CA VAL A 181 -7.78 1.75 4.74
C VAL A 181 -7.09 1.43 6.07
N VAL A 182 -7.47 0.32 6.70
CA VAL A 182 -6.77 -0.21 7.87
C VAL A 182 -5.35 -0.59 7.45
N THR A 183 -4.36 -0.19 8.23
CA THR A 183 -2.94 -0.38 7.90
C THR A 183 -2.16 -0.76 9.16
N VAL A 184 -1.33 -1.79 9.05
CA VAL A 184 -0.29 -2.17 10.02
C VAL A 184 1.08 -2.06 9.36
N ILE A 185 2.05 -1.50 10.06
CA ILE A 185 3.41 -1.23 9.56
C ILE A 185 4.43 -1.74 10.57
N ASP A 186 5.47 -2.43 10.08
CA ASP A 186 6.72 -2.72 10.80
C ASP A 186 7.84 -1.93 10.13
N ASN A 187 8.15 -0.75 10.69
CA ASN A 187 9.16 0.18 10.15
C ASN A 187 10.59 -0.40 10.21
N ASP A 188 10.90 -1.33 11.12
CA ASP A 188 12.23 -1.96 11.21
C ASP A 188 12.49 -2.94 10.06
N LYS A 189 11.43 -3.52 9.48
CA LYS A 189 11.50 -4.39 8.28
C LYS A 189 11.05 -3.71 6.99
N GLY A 190 10.39 -2.55 7.07
CA GLY A 190 9.66 -1.98 5.93
C GLY A 190 8.44 -2.80 5.50
N GLN A 191 7.90 -3.67 6.36
CA GLN A 191 6.76 -4.52 6.05
C GLN A 191 5.42 -3.81 6.32
N ILE A 192 4.41 -4.10 5.51
CA ILE A 192 3.08 -3.47 5.57
C ILE A 192 1.98 -4.49 5.31
N MET A 193 0.88 -4.38 6.04
CA MET A 193 -0.41 -5.02 5.73
C MET A 193 -1.45 -3.92 5.58
N LYS A 194 -2.29 -4.00 4.54
CA LYS A 194 -3.42 -3.09 4.30
C LYS A 194 -4.71 -3.86 4.06
N GLN A 195 -5.83 -3.28 4.47
CA GLN A 195 -7.17 -3.84 4.29
C GLN A 195 -8.12 -2.68 3.97
N LEU A 196 -8.95 -2.83 2.92
CA LEU A 196 -10.01 -1.88 2.61
C LEU A 196 -11.31 -2.33 3.27
N LEU A 197 -11.82 -1.53 4.21
CA LEU A 197 -13.02 -1.79 5.00
C LEU A 197 -14.12 -0.79 4.63
N THR A 198 -15.36 -1.24 4.43
CA THR A 198 -16.52 -0.35 4.34
C THR A 198 -17.03 -0.03 5.75
N MET A 199 -17.32 1.24 6.03
CA MET A 199 -17.74 1.69 7.37
C MET A 199 -19.24 1.45 7.67
N ASP A 200 -19.94 0.61 6.91
CA ASP A 200 -21.39 0.37 7.01
C ASP A 200 -21.79 -0.60 8.13
N ARG A 201 -20.85 -1.41 8.65
CA ARG A 201 -21.15 -2.49 9.62
C ARG A 201 -20.36 -2.41 10.92
N GLU A 202 -19.05 -2.18 10.83
CA GLU A 202 -18.12 -2.26 11.96
C GLU A 202 -17.10 -1.12 11.84
N GLY A 203 -16.80 -0.45 12.95
CA GLY A 203 -15.81 0.64 12.96
C GLY A 203 -14.38 0.08 12.88
N PRO A 204 -13.45 0.71 12.13
CA PRO A 204 -12.10 0.19 11.93
C PRO A 204 -11.32 -0.02 13.24
N ARG A 205 -11.55 0.81 14.27
CA ARG A 205 -10.96 0.63 15.61
C ARG A 205 -11.34 -0.70 16.25
N GLU A 206 -12.61 -1.10 16.18
CA GLU A 206 -13.06 -2.38 16.73
C GLU A 206 -12.63 -3.55 15.84
N HIS A 207 -12.60 -3.35 14.51
CA HIS A 207 -12.05 -4.34 13.57
C HIS A 207 -10.58 -4.66 13.86
N ILE A 208 -9.75 -3.64 14.09
CA ILE A 208 -8.33 -3.78 14.48
C ILE A 208 -8.18 -4.61 15.77
N TYR A 209 -9.00 -4.38 16.79
CA TYR A 209 -8.96 -5.16 18.04
C TYR A 209 -9.46 -6.61 17.84
N LYS A 210 -10.52 -6.81 17.05
CA LYS A 210 -11.12 -8.11 16.71
C LYS A 210 -10.16 -9.02 15.93
N LEU A 211 -9.32 -8.43 15.09
CA LEU A 211 -8.25 -9.10 14.35
C LEU A 211 -6.96 -9.30 15.17
N GLY A 212 -6.89 -8.80 16.42
CA GLY A 212 -5.70 -8.90 17.26
C GLY A 212 -4.52 -8.03 16.83
N LEU A 213 -4.74 -7.03 15.97
CA LEU A 213 -3.69 -6.23 15.33
C LEU A 213 -3.13 -5.12 16.22
N ALA A 214 -3.86 -4.72 17.27
CA ALA A 214 -3.40 -3.81 18.31
C ALA A 214 -4.06 -4.14 19.65
N LYS A 215 -3.47 -3.68 20.76
CA LYS A 215 -4.02 -3.92 22.11
C LYS A 215 -5.21 -3.01 22.39
N ARG A 216 -6.37 -3.59 22.74
CA ARG A 216 -7.48 -2.82 23.31
C ARG A 216 -7.06 -2.28 24.70
N PRO A 217 -7.25 -0.99 25.01
CA PRO A 217 -6.94 -0.44 26.34
C PRO A 217 -7.70 -1.14 27.47
N GLU A 218 -7.02 -1.42 28.58
CA GLU A 218 -7.66 -2.00 29.76
C GLU A 218 -8.76 -1.07 30.30
N GLY A 219 -9.97 -1.62 30.48
CA GLY A 219 -11.15 -0.84 30.89
C GLY A 219 -11.99 -0.27 29.73
N ALA A 220 -11.56 -0.40 28.47
CA ALA A 220 -12.41 -0.08 27.32
C ALA A 220 -13.45 -1.20 27.09
N THR A 221 -14.68 -0.99 27.56
CA THR A 221 -15.82 -1.87 27.25
C THR A 221 -16.05 -1.87 25.74
N ALA A 222 -16.10 -3.06 25.12
CA ALA A 222 -16.51 -3.18 23.72
C ALA A 222 -17.94 -2.61 23.55
N PRO A 223 -18.23 -1.89 22.45
CA PRO A 223 -19.58 -1.38 22.22
C PRO A 223 -20.56 -2.56 22.23
N ALA A 224 -21.59 -2.47 23.07
CA ALA A 224 -22.50 -3.59 23.29
C ALA A 224 -23.18 -3.99 21.98
N GLU A 225 -22.96 -5.24 21.57
CA GLU A 225 -23.63 -5.85 20.43
C GLU A 225 -25.14 -5.71 20.63
N ALA A 226 -25.82 -5.14 19.64
CA ALA A 226 -27.19 -4.65 19.81
C ALA A 226 -28.19 -5.81 19.87
N THR A 227 -28.34 -6.41 21.05
CA THR A 227 -29.28 -7.48 21.35
C THR A 227 -30.69 -7.03 21.03
N THR A 228 -31.13 -7.32 19.81
CA THR A 228 -32.47 -6.98 19.32
C THR A 228 -33.45 -8.01 19.87
N SER A 229 -33.68 -7.94 21.18
CA SER A 229 -34.73 -8.67 21.87
C SER A 229 -36.08 -8.14 21.40
N THR A 230 -36.60 -8.69 20.31
CA THR A 230 -37.99 -8.52 19.91
C THR A 230 -38.87 -9.18 20.96
N GLU A 231 -39.26 -8.39 21.95
CA GLU A 231 -40.22 -8.78 22.97
C GLU A 231 -41.59 -9.00 22.30
N SER A 232 -42.06 -10.25 22.31
CA SER A 232 -43.42 -10.58 21.88
C SER A 232 -44.39 -10.16 22.99
N ASP A 233 -45.04 -9.00 22.81
CA ASP A 233 -46.27 -8.69 23.54
C ASP A 233 -47.52 -9.27 22.82
N SER A 234 -48.66 -9.21 23.51
CA SER A 234 -49.76 -10.19 23.46
C SER A 234 -50.84 -9.98 22.39
#